data_AF-A0A2D9WZX9-F1
#
_entry.id   AF-A0A2D9WZX9-F1
#
_cell.length_a   1.000
_cell.length_b   1.000
_cell.length_c   1.000
_cell.angle_alpha   90.00
_cell.angle_beta   90.00
_cell.angle_gamma   90.00
#
_symmetry.space_group_name_H-M   'P 1'
#
loop_
_entity.id
_entity.type
_entity.pdbx_description
1 polymer ?
#
loop_
_entity_poly.entity_id
_entity_poly.type
_entity_poly.pdbx_seq_one_letter_code
_entity_poly.pdbx_strand_id
1 'polypeptide(L)'
;MATDLSILAEILVIGSLVILSLGYFFSSKTHVILGKKFPVKIGHNLNIVGWLLLGFFWWIQVEHYILVNDPVNGFFCALAMPFFGYLAIHEYLSIRWNSKYEPLRWLAAMTVVAGGIYFFVERVPILSGWLIQVVAEQSIWILNSFDFSTSLGSLDYGEGSRYYRPVSENEEVQISVEAGDWRSPDSISVSIVLACTALQSMIIFVGGVVCTKAPLKRRFYAFLATVPAIYLLNLIRNAVVIWLTYEHIWGDDTFFLAHSVLGKIGSLIALVFLAIAVFHFLPEMQESILGVIDLPLRKAPDGLRGLPFAKGMPSMVGYVFVTGLVLFPFGFFSASVKEQGFESNLPLESMYLVSLAILVLSLFLLYFYRDPQRTIESGIVSPADGLVQRAEIKKGMVYFSIFMNVHNVHVNRSPFDGRVISIKHKSGGYLPAFSKDSDKNERLLTKIETSIGMMKVIQIAGVLVRRIVSYVKPNYEVAKGERIGLIHFGSRVDLSFESAGIDICVKKGDKVLAGQKLANYTPLSSLSTSEKIFEVPKRMFSKLQASQSED
;
A
#
# COMPACT_ATOMS: atom_id res chain seq x y z
N MET A 1 -30.42 -1.06 10.96
CA MET A 1 -29.25 -0.61 10.20
C MET A 1 -28.05 -0.38 11.12
N ALA A 2 -28.17 0.40 12.21
CA ALA A 2 -27.11 0.54 13.23
C ALA A 2 -26.65 -0.81 13.85
N THR A 3 -27.60 -1.70 14.13
CA THR A 3 -27.33 -3.06 14.64
C THR A 3 -26.60 -3.99 13.66
N ASP A 4 -26.72 -3.78 12.35
CA ASP A 4 -26.11 -4.65 11.34
C ASP A 4 -24.65 -4.27 11.08
N LEU A 5 -24.35 -2.96 11.12
CA LEU A 5 -23.00 -2.45 10.95
C LEU A 5 -22.13 -2.73 12.19
N SER A 6 -22.73 -2.71 13.38
CA SER A 6 -22.05 -3.02 14.64
C SER A 6 -21.60 -4.49 14.70
N ILE A 7 -22.48 -5.42 14.32
CA ILE A 7 -22.15 -6.85 14.21
C ILE A 7 -21.08 -7.08 13.13
N LEU A 8 -21.19 -6.39 11.99
CA LEU A 8 -20.17 -6.47 10.95
C LEU A 8 -18.80 -5.98 11.46
N ALA A 9 -18.76 -4.86 12.17
CA ALA A 9 -17.55 -4.33 12.78
C ALA A 9 -16.91 -5.34 13.75
N GLU A 10 -17.74 -6.01 14.57
CA GLU A 10 -17.34 -7.08 15.48
C GLU A 10 -16.64 -8.25 14.75
N ILE A 11 -17.27 -8.73 13.69
CA ILE A 11 -16.77 -9.83 12.87
C ILE A 11 -15.45 -9.44 12.20
N LEU A 12 -15.36 -8.21 11.69
CA LEU A 12 -14.15 -7.73 11.01
C LEU A 12 -12.98 -7.59 11.97
N VAL A 13 -13.17 -6.99 13.15
CA VAL A 13 -12.07 -6.76 14.09
C VAL A 13 -11.58 -8.07 14.73
N ILE A 14 -12.48 -8.92 15.24
CA ILE A 14 -12.08 -10.19 15.84
C ILE A 14 -11.55 -11.14 14.76
N GLY A 15 -12.27 -11.24 13.63
CA GLY A 15 -11.88 -12.09 12.51
C GLY A 15 -10.52 -11.71 11.93
N SER A 16 -10.23 -10.41 11.76
CA SER A 16 -8.93 -9.95 11.27
C SER A 16 -7.78 -10.32 12.20
N LEU A 17 -7.94 -10.19 13.53
CA LEU A 17 -6.91 -10.55 14.50
C LEU A 17 -6.66 -12.07 14.54
N VAL A 18 -7.72 -12.87 14.46
CA VAL A 18 -7.60 -14.34 14.36
C VAL A 18 -6.87 -14.73 13.07
N ILE A 19 -7.24 -14.12 11.95
CA ILE A 19 -6.61 -14.40 10.65
C ILE A 19 -5.14 -13.96 10.64
N LEU A 20 -4.81 -12.80 11.22
CA LEU A 20 -3.42 -12.34 11.37
C LEU A 20 -2.60 -13.27 12.29
N SER A 21 -3.20 -13.79 13.37
CA SER A 21 -2.56 -14.76 14.26
C SER A 21 -2.21 -16.05 13.52
N LEU A 22 -3.17 -16.60 12.77
CA LEU A 22 -2.94 -17.78 11.92
C LEU A 22 -1.90 -17.48 10.83
N GLY A 23 -1.98 -16.31 10.21
CA GLY A 23 -1.05 -15.88 9.18
C GLY A 23 0.37 -15.74 9.70
N TYR A 24 0.58 -15.16 10.89
CA TYR A 24 1.86 -15.09 11.58
C TYR A 24 2.44 -16.50 11.85
N PHE A 25 1.61 -17.41 12.34
CA PHE A 25 2.00 -18.79 12.61
C PHE A 25 2.46 -19.52 11.35
N PHE A 26 1.61 -19.55 10.31
CA PHE A 26 1.87 -20.28 9.07
C PHE A 26 2.96 -19.66 8.18
N SER A 27 3.26 -18.38 8.33
CA SER A 27 4.30 -17.72 7.52
C SER A 27 5.73 -17.94 8.04
N SER A 28 5.90 -18.58 9.21
CA SER A 28 7.21 -18.75 9.86
C SER A 28 8.08 -19.81 9.17
N LYS A 29 7.48 -20.98 8.94
CA LYS A 29 8.07 -22.17 8.34
C LYS A 29 6.98 -23.03 7.71
N THR A 30 7.36 -24.00 6.90
CA THR A 30 6.43 -25.03 6.44
C THR A 30 5.98 -25.87 7.63
N HIS A 31 4.67 -26.00 7.81
CA HIS A 31 4.07 -26.80 8.88
C HIS A 31 3.50 -28.09 8.31
N VAL A 32 3.51 -29.16 9.11
CA VAL A 32 2.87 -30.44 8.78
C VAL A 32 1.83 -30.72 9.85
N ILE A 33 0.55 -30.72 9.48
CA ILE A 33 -0.58 -30.93 10.39
C ILE A 33 -1.43 -32.05 9.81
N LEU A 34 -1.67 -33.10 10.59
CA LEU A 34 -2.47 -34.27 10.17
C LEU A 34 -1.99 -34.86 8.81
N GLY A 35 -0.67 -34.94 8.61
CA GLY A 35 -0.06 -35.45 7.38
C GLY A 35 -0.11 -34.50 6.17
N LYS A 36 -0.78 -33.35 6.25
CA LYS A 36 -0.84 -32.34 5.18
C LYS A 36 0.25 -31.27 5.36
N LYS A 37 0.95 -30.94 4.26
CA LYS A 37 1.98 -29.88 4.21
C LYS A 37 1.32 -28.52 3.95
N PHE A 38 1.55 -27.57 4.85
CA PHE A 38 1.11 -26.18 4.74
C PHE A 38 2.32 -25.29 4.40
N PRO A 39 2.48 -24.84 3.14
CA PRO A 39 3.59 -23.98 2.75
C PRO A 39 3.46 -22.57 3.33
N VAL A 40 4.61 -21.90 3.50
CA VAL A 40 4.74 -20.53 4.01
C VAL A 40 3.84 -19.51 3.30
N LYS A 41 3.58 -19.72 1.99
CA LYS A 41 2.68 -18.89 1.18
C LYS A 41 1.27 -18.78 1.77
N ILE A 42 0.76 -19.83 2.43
CA ILE A 42 -0.57 -19.79 3.08
C ILE A 42 -0.58 -18.74 4.17
N GLY A 43 0.46 -18.67 4.99
CA GLY A 43 0.56 -17.67 6.06
C GLY A 43 0.55 -16.24 5.53
N HIS A 44 1.29 -15.97 4.46
CA HIS A 44 1.27 -14.65 3.82
C HIS A 44 -0.10 -14.31 3.19
N ASN A 45 -0.78 -15.29 2.58
CA ASN A 45 -2.14 -15.08 2.07
C ASN A 45 -3.14 -14.77 3.20
N LEU A 46 -3.01 -15.44 4.35
CA LEU A 46 -3.82 -15.13 5.53
C LEU A 46 -3.51 -13.72 6.04
N ASN A 47 -2.24 -13.32 6.14
CA ASN A 47 -1.89 -11.95 6.52
C ASN A 47 -2.47 -10.90 5.57
N ILE A 48 -2.46 -11.15 4.24
CA ILE A 48 -3.11 -10.27 3.26
C ILE A 48 -4.58 -10.05 3.60
N VAL A 49 -5.32 -11.13 3.84
CA VAL A 49 -6.75 -11.06 4.18
C VAL A 49 -6.94 -10.36 5.53
N GLY A 50 -6.14 -10.71 6.53
CA GLY A 50 -6.19 -10.12 7.86
C GLY A 50 -5.98 -8.60 7.85
N TRP A 51 -4.97 -8.12 7.11
CA TRP A 51 -4.73 -6.69 6.94
C TRP A 51 -5.90 -5.99 6.24
N LEU A 52 -6.43 -6.55 5.15
CA LEU A 52 -7.55 -5.95 4.43
C LEU A 52 -8.82 -5.88 5.28
N LEU A 53 -9.12 -6.92 6.06
CA LEU A 53 -10.28 -6.94 6.97
C LEU A 53 -10.12 -5.93 8.11
N LEU A 54 -8.92 -5.81 8.69
CA LEU A 54 -8.63 -4.82 9.72
C LEU A 54 -8.73 -3.38 9.17
N GLY A 55 -8.26 -3.16 7.94
CA GLY A 55 -8.42 -1.87 7.28
C GLY A 55 -9.86 -1.54 6.97
N PHE A 56 -10.66 -2.54 6.55
CA PHE A 56 -12.09 -2.34 6.31
C PHE A 56 -12.86 -2.07 7.60
N PHE A 57 -12.50 -2.71 8.72
CA PHE A 57 -13.05 -2.40 10.05
C PHE A 57 -12.91 -0.92 10.40
N TRP A 58 -11.70 -0.35 10.32
CA TRP A 58 -11.51 1.06 10.63
C TRP A 58 -12.19 1.97 9.61
N TRP A 59 -12.21 1.56 8.35
CA TRP A 59 -12.81 2.34 7.27
C TRP A 59 -14.33 2.51 7.43
N ILE A 60 -15.05 1.53 8.01
CA ILE A 60 -16.49 1.69 8.32
C ILE A 60 -16.74 2.57 9.55
N GLN A 61 -15.74 2.81 10.41
CA GLN A 61 -15.88 3.69 11.58
C GLN A 61 -15.92 5.18 11.23
N VAL A 62 -15.72 5.54 9.96
CA VAL A 62 -15.82 6.93 9.50
C VAL A 62 -17.20 7.51 9.79
N GLU A 63 -18.27 6.71 9.69
CA GLU A 63 -19.63 7.14 10.04
C GLU A 63 -19.72 7.62 11.48
N HIS A 64 -19.24 6.83 12.44
CA HIS A 64 -19.25 7.17 13.86
C HIS A 64 -18.57 8.52 14.11
N TYR A 65 -17.39 8.75 13.52
CA TYR A 65 -16.64 9.99 13.69
C TYR A 65 -17.26 11.20 13.00
N ILE A 66 -18.06 11.00 11.95
CA ILE A 66 -18.89 12.08 11.38
C ILE A 66 -19.97 12.48 12.38
N LEU A 67 -20.65 11.50 12.99
CA LEU A 67 -21.75 11.73 13.94
C LEU A 67 -21.29 12.43 15.24
N VAL A 68 -20.05 12.18 15.70
CA VAL A 68 -19.47 12.88 16.86
C VAL A 68 -18.70 14.16 16.49
N ASN A 69 -18.79 14.61 15.23
CA ASN A 69 -18.13 15.81 14.71
C ASN A 69 -16.59 15.83 14.92
N ASP A 70 -15.94 14.68 14.75
CA ASP A 70 -14.49 14.51 14.86
C ASP A 70 -13.87 14.14 13.49
N PRO A 71 -13.66 15.13 12.61
CA PRO A 71 -13.17 14.88 11.26
C PRO A 71 -11.72 14.36 11.23
N VAL A 72 -10.94 14.58 12.30
CA VAL A 72 -9.53 14.16 12.37
C VAL A 72 -9.46 12.65 12.53
N ASN A 73 -10.19 12.09 13.50
CA ASN A 73 -10.23 10.64 13.68
C ASN A 73 -10.98 9.94 12.54
N GLY A 74 -12.01 10.57 11.98
CA GLY A 74 -12.64 10.12 10.73
C GLY A 74 -11.63 10.01 9.57
N PHE A 75 -10.73 10.98 9.42
CA PHE A 75 -9.68 10.95 8.40
C PHE A 75 -8.68 9.82 8.62
N PHE A 76 -8.24 9.57 9.86
CA PHE A 76 -7.36 8.44 10.18
C PHE A 76 -8.03 7.09 9.93
N CYS A 77 -9.32 6.95 10.24
CA CYS A 77 -10.13 5.78 9.92
C CYS A 77 -10.22 5.55 8.41
N ALA A 78 -10.43 6.62 7.62
CA ALA A 78 -10.46 6.53 6.16
C ALA A 78 -9.09 6.15 5.55
N LEU A 79 -7.98 6.59 6.16
CA LEU A 79 -6.62 6.20 5.77
C LEU A 79 -6.29 4.74 6.05
N ALA A 80 -7.04 4.07 6.92
CA ALA A 80 -6.76 2.70 7.33
C ALA A 80 -6.75 1.74 6.13
N MET A 81 -7.77 1.80 5.26
CA MET A 81 -7.83 0.90 4.10
C MET A 81 -6.61 1.06 3.16
N PRO A 82 -6.25 2.26 2.68
CA PRO A 82 -4.99 2.46 1.97
C PRO A 82 -3.74 1.93 2.70
N PHE A 83 -3.62 2.20 4.00
CA PHE A 83 -2.47 1.80 4.81
C PHE A 83 -2.36 0.27 4.93
N PHE A 84 -3.43 -0.41 5.33
CA PHE A 84 -3.44 -1.86 5.48
C PHE A 84 -3.41 -2.59 4.13
N GLY A 85 -4.01 -2.02 3.09
CA GLY A 85 -3.86 -2.47 1.71
C GLY A 85 -2.40 -2.41 1.24
N TYR A 86 -1.67 -1.36 1.63
CA TYR A 86 -0.24 -1.25 1.38
C TYR A 86 0.57 -2.35 2.10
N LEU A 87 0.26 -2.67 3.37
CA LEU A 87 0.87 -3.81 4.06
C LEU A 87 0.57 -5.15 3.37
N ALA A 88 -0.68 -5.36 2.93
CA ALA A 88 -1.10 -6.52 2.16
C ALA A 88 -0.33 -6.65 0.83
N ILE A 89 -0.06 -5.54 0.14
CA ILE A 89 0.78 -5.53 -1.07
C ILE A 89 2.20 -6.02 -0.73
N HIS A 90 2.79 -5.61 0.39
CA HIS A 90 4.12 -6.06 0.80
C HIS A 90 4.15 -7.52 1.26
N GLU A 91 3.05 -8.06 1.80
CA GLU A 91 2.89 -9.50 2.02
C GLU A 91 2.86 -10.26 0.68
N TYR A 92 2.12 -9.75 -0.31
CA TYR A 92 2.11 -10.31 -1.66
C TYR A 92 3.49 -10.28 -2.31
N LEU A 93 4.24 -9.19 -2.17
CA LEU A 93 5.62 -9.10 -2.65
C LEU A 93 6.54 -10.11 -1.95
N SER A 94 6.32 -10.36 -0.66
CA SER A 94 7.11 -11.37 0.08
C SER A 94 6.88 -12.79 -0.48
N ILE A 95 5.66 -13.12 -0.91
CA ILE A 95 5.36 -14.35 -1.66
C ILE A 95 6.08 -14.36 -3.01
N ARG A 96 5.96 -13.26 -3.79
CA ARG A 96 6.53 -13.18 -5.15
C ARG A 96 8.04 -13.22 -5.17
N TRP A 97 8.68 -12.65 -4.15
CA TRP A 97 10.13 -12.60 -4.02
C TRP A 97 10.70 -13.79 -3.24
N ASN A 98 9.84 -14.68 -2.73
CA ASN A 98 10.23 -15.76 -1.82
C ASN A 98 11.17 -15.25 -0.70
N SER A 99 10.87 -14.06 -0.17
CA SER A 99 11.73 -13.35 0.78
C SER A 99 11.04 -13.21 2.12
N LYS A 100 11.80 -13.42 3.21
CA LYS A 100 11.32 -13.15 4.56
C LYS A 100 11.57 -11.68 4.90
N TYR A 101 10.54 -10.98 5.33
CA TYR A 101 10.66 -9.61 5.82
C TYR A 101 10.24 -9.57 7.28
N GLU A 102 11.24 -9.52 8.17
CA GLU A 102 11.05 -9.60 9.62
C GLU A 102 10.15 -8.47 10.17
N PRO A 103 10.37 -7.20 9.80
CA PRO A 103 9.59 -6.08 10.34
C PRO A 103 8.07 -6.22 10.13
N LEU A 104 7.66 -6.75 8.97
CA LEU A 104 6.25 -6.95 8.63
C LEU A 104 5.62 -8.08 9.47
N ARG A 105 6.41 -9.13 9.78
CA ARG A 105 5.97 -10.18 10.71
C ARG A 105 5.87 -9.68 12.14
N TRP A 106 6.84 -8.86 12.57
CA TRP A 106 6.83 -8.23 13.89
C TRP A 106 5.59 -7.34 14.02
N LEU A 107 5.29 -6.52 13.01
CA LEU A 107 4.11 -5.67 12.98
C LEU A 107 2.81 -6.48 13.08
N ALA A 108 2.69 -7.59 12.33
CA ALA A 108 1.53 -8.48 12.43
C ALA A 108 1.35 -9.05 13.85
N ALA A 109 2.44 -9.52 14.47
CA ALA A 109 2.39 -10.04 15.83
C ALA A 109 2.03 -8.95 16.85
N MET A 110 2.62 -7.76 16.72
CA MET A 110 2.33 -6.61 17.56
C MET A 110 0.87 -6.19 17.45
N THR A 111 0.30 -6.13 16.25
CA THR A 111 -1.12 -5.83 16.04
C THR A 111 -2.02 -6.86 16.72
N VAL A 112 -1.70 -8.14 16.62
CA VAL A 112 -2.47 -9.21 17.27
C VAL A 112 -2.40 -9.10 18.79
N VAL A 113 -1.21 -8.87 19.35
CA VAL A 113 -1.02 -8.77 20.82
C VAL A 113 -1.66 -7.50 21.36
N ALA A 114 -1.30 -6.33 20.81
CA ALA A 114 -1.82 -5.05 21.30
C ALA A 114 -3.32 -4.91 21.04
N GLY A 115 -3.76 -5.21 19.80
CA GLY A 115 -5.17 -5.17 19.44
C GLY A 115 -5.99 -6.20 20.22
N GLY A 116 -5.50 -7.44 20.35
CA GLY A 116 -6.17 -8.49 21.12
C GLY A 116 -6.37 -8.09 22.59
N ILE A 117 -5.35 -7.53 23.25
CA ILE A 117 -5.47 -7.07 24.64
C ILE A 117 -6.43 -5.87 24.73
N TYR A 118 -6.24 -4.85 23.90
CA TYR A 118 -7.08 -3.64 23.92
C TYR A 118 -8.55 -4.01 23.77
N PHE A 119 -8.84 -4.76 22.70
CA PHE A 119 -10.18 -5.07 22.34
C PHE A 119 -10.80 -6.01 23.36
N PHE A 120 -10.07 -6.98 23.89
CA PHE A 120 -10.59 -7.82 24.98
C PHE A 120 -11.01 -7.00 26.20
N VAL A 121 -10.19 -6.02 26.65
CA VAL A 121 -10.55 -5.16 27.78
C VAL A 121 -11.75 -4.27 27.45
N GLU A 122 -11.79 -3.69 26.25
CA GLU A 122 -12.87 -2.82 25.80
C GLU A 122 -14.22 -3.57 25.67
N ARG A 123 -14.26 -4.82 25.18
CA ARG A 123 -15.51 -5.62 25.07
C ARG A 123 -16.01 -6.14 26.40
N VAL A 124 -15.19 -6.13 27.45
CA VAL A 124 -15.53 -6.75 28.75
C VAL A 124 -15.67 -5.64 29.81
N PRO A 125 -16.87 -5.04 29.98
CA PRO A 125 -17.08 -3.90 30.88
C PRO A 125 -16.65 -4.14 32.32
N ILE A 126 -16.79 -5.36 32.83
CA ILE A 126 -16.32 -5.69 34.18
C ILE A 126 -14.80 -5.56 34.32
N LEU A 127 -14.06 -5.83 33.24
CA LEU A 127 -12.60 -5.72 33.20
C LEU A 127 -12.14 -4.28 32.98
N SER A 128 -12.78 -3.55 32.05
CA SER A 128 -12.50 -2.12 31.87
C SER A 128 -12.87 -1.32 33.11
N GLY A 129 -14.03 -1.60 33.72
CA GLY A 129 -14.49 -0.98 34.96
C GLY A 129 -13.56 -1.24 36.14
N TRP A 130 -13.06 -2.48 36.30
CA TRP A 130 -12.03 -2.78 37.30
C TRP A 130 -10.75 -1.96 37.07
N LEU A 131 -10.27 -1.88 35.84
CA LEU A 131 -9.07 -1.10 35.52
C LEU A 131 -9.26 0.40 35.77
N ILE A 132 -10.42 0.94 35.36
CA ILE A 132 -10.81 2.33 35.59
C ILE A 132 -10.83 2.62 37.09
N GLN A 133 -11.48 1.76 37.88
CA GLN A 133 -11.57 1.93 39.32
C GLN A 133 -10.19 1.93 39.98
N VAL A 134 -9.31 0.98 39.64
CA VAL A 134 -7.94 0.93 40.19
C VAL A 134 -7.16 2.21 39.85
N VAL A 135 -7.23 2.68 38.61
CA VAL A 135 -6.55 3.91 38.19
C VAL A 135 -7.15 5.12 38.89
N ALA A 136 -8.47 5.17 39.04
CA ALA A 136 -9.17 6.26 39.70
C ALA A 136 -8.79 6.36 41.19
N GLU A 137 -8.83 5.24 41.91
CA GLU A 137 -8.44 5.15 43.33
C GLU A 137 -7.01 5.64 43.54
N GLN A 138 -6.08 5.22 42.68
CA GLN A 138 -4.69 5.64 42.78
C GLN A 138 -4.48 7.11 42.37
N SER A 139 -5.25 7.62 41.41
CA SER A 139 -5.16 9.02 40.98
C SER A 139 -5.67 9.95 42.08
N ILE A 140 -6.79 9.63 42.74
CA ILE A 140 -7.29 10.42 43.88
C ILE A 140 -6.42 10.23 45.13
N TRP A 141 -5.77 9.09 45.30
CA TRP A 141 -4.81 8.89 46.40
C TRP A 141 -3.63 9.86 46.30
N ILE A 142 -3.16 10.15 45.08
CA ILE A 142 -2.15 11.19 44.87
C ILE A 142 -2.68 12.55 45.32
N LEU A 143 -3.89 12.95 44.92
CA LEU A 143 -4.51 14.22 45.32
C LEU A 143 -4.69 14.35 46.83
N ASN A 144 -5.22 13.32 47.47
CA ASN A 144 -5.41 13.25 48.92
C ASN A 144 -4.08 13.32 49.69
N SER A 145 -2.98 12.87 49.09
CA SER A 145 -1.64 12.99 49.67
C SER A 145 -1.09 14.43 49.65
N PHE A 146 -1.73 15.32 48.89
CA PHE A 146 -1.44 16.76 48.82
C PHE A 146 -2.57 17.61 49.46
N ASP A 147 -3.33 17.04 50.39
CA ASP A 147 -4.42 17.70 51.12
C ASP A 147 -5.64 18.14 50.25
N PHE A 148 -5.74 17.65 49.01
CA PHE A 148 -6.92 17.85 48.16
C PHE A 148 -7.94 16.72 48.39
N SER A 149 -8.88 16.94 49.31
CA SER A 149 -9.89 15.96 49.70
C SER A 149 -10.78 15.55 48.51
N THR A 150 -10.64 14.30 48.07
CA THR A 150 -11.31 13.74 46.90
C THR A 150 -11.85 12.34 47.15
N SER A 151 -13.05 12.10 46.64
CA SER A 151 -13.74 10.80 46.68
C SER A 151 -14.15 10.37 45.27
N LEU A 152 -14.49 9.10 45.13
CA LEU A 152 -15.04 8.55 43.89
C LEU A 152 -16.54 8.34 44.06
N GLY A 153 -17.30 8.67 43.02
CA GLY A 153 -18.69 8.25 42.91
C GLY A 153 -18.82 6.76 42.61
N SER A 154 -20.03 6.32 42.30
CA SER A 154 -20.28 4.95 41.89
C SER A 154 -19.74 4.67 40.48
N LEU A 155 -19.16 3.49 40.29
CA LEU A 155 -18.80 3.00 38.96
C LEU A 155 -20.06 2.84 38.10
N ASP A 156 -20.13 3.64 37.05
CA ASP A 156 -21.21 3.63 36.08
C ASP A 156 -20.82 2.74 34.90
N TYR A 157 -21.58 1.66 34.73
CA TYR A 157 -21.38 0.76 33.61
C TYR A 157 -22.15 1.23 32.37
N GLY A 158 -23.02 2.23 32.44
CA GLY A 158 -23.93 2.57 31.36
C GLY A 158 -24.90 1.43 31.01
N GLU A 159 -25.62 1.58 29.90
CA GLU A 159 -26.56 0.58 29.42
C GLU A 159 -25.88 -0.70 28.85
N GLY A 160 -26.61 -1.82 28.86
CA GLY A 160 -26.16 -3.09 28.27
C GLY A 160 -25.40 -4.05 29.19
N SER A 161 -24.99 -5.20 28.64
CA SER A 161 -24.37 -6.32 29.37
C SER A 161 -23.03 -5.94 30.02
N ARG A 162 -22.76 -6.41 31.24
CA ARG A 162 -21.47 -6.19 31.93
C ARG A 162 -20.37 -7.18 31.52
N TYR A 163 -20.73 -8.25 30.81
CA TYR A 163 -19.81 -9.34 30.48
C TYR A 163 -19.24 -9.23 29.07
N TYR A 164 -20.04 -8.74 28.12
CA TYR A 164 -19.64 -8.58 26.74
C TYR A 164 -20.45 -7.49 26.05
N ARG A 165 -19.78 -6.54 25.38
CA ARG A 165 -20.43 -5.49 24.58
C ARG A 165 -19.80 -5.36 23.20
N PRO A 166 -20.61 -5.40 22.12
CA PRO A 166 -20.14 -5.07 20.79
C PRO A 166 -19.93 -3.56 20.60
N VAL A 167 -19.18 -3.22 19.55
CA VAL A 167 -18.48 -1.92 19.35
C VAL A 167 -19.34 -0.64 19.43
N SER A 168 -20.67 -0.62 19.20
CA SER A 168 -21.32 0.66 18.81
C SER A 168 -22.64 1.07 19.46
N GLU A 169 -23.01 0.60 20.65
CA GLU A 169 -24.34 0.97 21.19
C GLU A 169 -24.39 1.37 22.67
N ASN A 170 -23.28 1.43 23.39
CA ASN A 170 -23.34 1.64 24.85
C ASN A 170 -22.41 2.76 25.32
N GLU A 171 -22.89 3.47 26.34
CA GLU A 171 -22.10 4.44 27.11
C GLU A 171 -20.80 3.80 27.61
N GLU A 172 -19.72 4.58 27.57
CA GLU A 172 -18.44 4.15 28.12
C GLU A 172 -18.56 3.93 29.63
N VAL A 173 -17.90 2.89 30.13
CA VAL A 173 -17.75 2.69 31.57
C VAL A 173 -16.96 3.87 32.13
N GLN A 174 -17.49 4.48 33.18
CA GLN A 174 -16.90 5.68 33.78
C GLN A 174 -17.08 5.71 35.29
N ILE A 175 -16.22 6.46 35.97
CA ILE A 175 -16.36 6.76 37.39
C ILE A 175 -16.20 8.26 37.59
N SER A 176 -17.19 8.88 38.24
CA SER A 176 -17.14 10.31 38.57
C SER A 176 -16.16 10.55 39.72
N VAL A 177 -15.46 11.68 39.64
CA VAL A 177 -14.60 12.16 40.72
C VAL A 177 -15.34 13.26 41.47
N GLU A 178 -15.41 13.15 42.79
CA GLU A 178 -15.99 14.16 43.66
C GLU A 178 -14.88 14.81 44.47
N ALA A 179 -14.97 16.13 44.64
CA ALA A 179 -14.03 16.90 45.44
C ALA A 179 -14.78 17.61 46.56
N GLY A 180 -14.12 17.75 47.70
CA GLY A 180 -14.62 18.50 48.84
C GLY A 180 -14.57 20.01 48.61
N ASP A 181 -14.31 20.75 49.69
CA ASP A 181 -14.46 22.21 49.73
C ASP A 181 -13.50 23.01 48.82
N TRP A 182 -12.50 22.35 48.22
CA TRP A 182 -11.53 22.99 47.33
C TRP A 182 -12.01 23.07 45.88
N ARG A 183 -13.13 22.43 45.53
CA ARG A 183 -13.69 22.50 44.18
C ARG A 183 -14.37 23.85 43.94
N SER A 184 -13.94 24.57 42.90
CA SER A 184 -14.60 25.79 42.44
C SER A 184 -16.03 25.49 41.96
N PRO A 185 -17.04 26.30 42.33
CA PRO A 185 -18.42 26.13 41.88
C PRO A 185 -18.58 26.14 40.35
N ASP A 186 -17.70 26.86 39.66
CA ASP A 186 -17.74 27.02 38.20
C ASP A 186 -16.97 25.92 37.45
N SER A 187 -16.47 24.90 38.17
CA SER A 187 -15.74 23.78 37.57
C SER A 187 -16.67 22.68 37.03
N ILE A 188 -16.37 22.19 35.83
CA ILE A 188 -17.03 21.01 35.25
C ILE A 188 -16.70 19.74 36.05
N SER A 189 -17.60 18.76 36.08
CA SER A 189 -17.32 17.45 36.69
C SER A 189 -16.35 16.65 35.84
N VAL A 190 -15.39 15.99 36.48
CA VAL A 190 -14.41 15.12 35.82
C VAL A 190 -14.77 13.66 36.08
N SER A 191 -14.78 12.87 35.01
CA SER A 191 -14.94 11.41 35.07
C SER A 191 -13.70 10.72 34.51
N ILE A 192 -13.35 9.57 35.07
CA ILE A 192 -12.28 8.71 34.56
C ILE A 192 -12.91 7.61 33.72
N VAL A 193 -12.48 7.51 32.47
CA VAL A 193 -12.90 6.51 31.47
C VAL A 193 -11.73 5.60 31.09
N LEU A 194 -11.98 4.58 30.26
CA LEU A 194 -10.94 3.63 29.83
C LEU A 194 -9.74 4.32 29.18
N ALA A 195 -9.96 5.38 28.39
CA ALA A 195 -8.89 6.17 27.76
C ALA A 195 -7.93 6.82 28.78
N CYS A 196 -8.37 7.06 30.02
CA CYS A 196 -7.56 7.65 31.09
C CYS A 196 -6.73 6.61 31.87
N THR A 197 -6.79 5.32 31.51
CA THR A 197 -6.05 4.24 32.21
C THR A 197 -4.62 4.04 31.71
N ALA A 198 -4.22 4.75 30.65
CA ALA A 198 -2.99 4.52 29.87
C ALA A 198 -2.84 3.12 29.27
N LEU A 199 -3.89 2.30 29.27
CA LEU A 199 -3.88 0.97 28.67
C LEU A 199 -3.35 1.00 27.24
N GLN A 200 -3.83 1.92 26.41
CA GLN A 200 -3.43 2.06 25.00
C GLN A 200 -1.92 2.27 24.83
N SER A 201 -1.30 3.14 25.63
CA SER A 201 0.14 3.36 25.56
C SER A 201 0.91 2.14 26.06
N MET A 202 0.50 1.55 27.18
CA MET A 202 1.17 0.38 27.75
C MET A 202 1.15 -0.82 26.79
N ILE A 203 0.01 -1.15 26.19
CA ILE A 203 -0.10 -2.32 25.30
C ILE A 203 0.67 -2.16 23.99
N ILE A 204 0.85 -0.93 23.48
CA ILE A 204 1.70 -0.67 22.31
C ILE A 204 3.16 -1.03 22.65
N PHE A 205 3.66 -0.61 23.81
CA PHE A 205 4.99 -0.99 24.27
C PHE A 205 5.10 -2.49 24.58
N VAL A 206 4.11 -3.06 25.28
CA VAL A 206 4.08 -4.51 25.58
C VAL A 206 4.10 -5.33 24.29
N GLY A 207 3.23 -4.99 23.33
CA GLY A 207 3.18 -5.65 22.02
C GLY A 207 4.53 -5.53 21.30
N GLY A 208 5.11 -4.33 21.25
CA GLY A 208 6.41 -4.11 20.62
C GLY A 208 7.53 -4.93 21.27
N VAL A 209 7.62 -4.91 22.60
CA VAL A 209 8.63 -5.60 23.43
C VAL A 209 8.50 -7.12 23.32
N VAL A 210 7.29 -7.65 23.54
CA VAL A 210 7.04 -9.10 23.58
C VAL A 210 7.22 -9.73 22.21
N CYS A 211 6.87 -9.03 21.13
CA CYS A 211 6.97 -9.55 19.77
C CYS A 211 8.39 -9.48 19.17
N THR A 212 9.35 -8.85 19.85
CA THR A 212 10.77 -8.87 19.41
C THR A 212 11.35 -10.29 19.42
N LYS A 213 12.54 -10.47 18.81
CA LYS A 213 13.32 -11.71 18.89
C LYS A 213 14.33 -11.73 20.04
N ALA A 214 14.42 -10.67 20.83
CA ALA A 214 15.43 -10.53 21.89
C ALA A 214 15.28 -11.61 22.99
N PRO A 215 16.32 -11.92 23.77
CA PRO A 215 16.21 -12.81 24.93
C PRO A 215 15.21 -12.29 25.98
N LEU A 216 14.53 -13.20 26.68
CA LEU A 216 13.47 -12.87 27.65
C LEU A 216 13.93 -11.90 28.76
N LYS A 217 15.18 -12.03 29.22
CA LYS A 217 15.78 -11.12 30.21
C LYS A 217 15.81 -9.66 29.74
N ARG A 218 16.14 -9.40 28.47
CA ARG A 218 16.19 -8.04 27.91
C ARG A 218 14.79 -7.47 27.67
N ARG A 219 13.85 -8.32 27.22
CA ARG A 219 12.44 -7.94 27.13
C ARG A 219 11.87 -7.54 28.48
N PHE A 220 12.21 -8.28 29.53
CA PHE A 220 11.79 -7.99 30.89
C PHE A 220 12.32 -6.64 31.39
N TYR A 221 13.60 -6.31 31.17
CA TYR A 221 14.12 -4.98 31.53
C TYR A 221 13.47 -3.85 30.73
N ALA A 222 13.25 -4.03 29.44
CA ALA A 222 12.55 -3.03 28.63
C ALA A 222 11.09 -2.82 29.08
N PHE A 223 10.40 -3.91 29.46
CA PHE A 223 9.07 -3.86 30.06
C PHE A 223 9.10 -3.06 31.37
N LEU A 224 10.01 -3.37 32.30
CA LEU A 224 10.15 -2.67 33.57
C LEU A 224 10.52 -1.18 33.41
N ALA A 225 11.31 -0.86 32.38
CA ALA A 225 11.68 0.53 32.08
C ALA A 225 10.52 1.36 31.54
N THR A 226 9.49 0.73 30.95
CA THR A 226 8.40 1.45 30.28
C THR A 226 7.05 1.34 30.94
N VAL A 227 6.52 0.14 31.12
CA VAL A 227 5.12 -0.04 31.55
C VAL A 227 4.88 0.61 32.92
N PRO A 228 5.72 0.41 33.95
CA PRO A 228 5.58 1.12 35.22
C PRO A 228 5.72 2.63 35.09
N ALA A 229 6.62 3.11 34.24
CA ALA A 229 6.84 4.54 34.04
C ALA A 229 5.64 5.21 33.35
N ILE A 230 5.08 4.58 32.30
CA ILE A 230 3.86 5.02 31.62
C ILE A 230 2.70 5.07 32.62
N TYR A 231 2.55 4.02 33.43
CA TYR A 231 1.50 3.94 34.44
C TYR A 231 1.61 5.07 35.46
N LEU A 232 2.79 5.26 36.05
CA LEU A 232 3.04 6.31 37.04
C LEU A 232 2.81 7.72 36.46
N LEU A 233 3.34 7.99 35.27
CA LEU A 233 3.15 9.27 34.59
C LEU A 233 1.67 9.53 34.27
N ASN A 234 0.91 8.48 33.94
CA ASN A 234 -0.53 8.59 33.73
C ASN A 234 -1.30 8.92 35.01
N LEU A 235 -0.95 8.31 36.14
CA LEU A 235 -1.56 8.64 37.43
C LEU A 235 -1.32 10.11 37.80
N ILE A 236 -0.07 10.57 37.64
CA ILE A 236 0.29 11.98 37.87
C ILE A 236 -0.51 12.88 36.91
N ARG A 237 -0.56 12.54 35.63
CA ARG A 237 -1.33 13.29 34.63
C ARG A 237 -2.79 13.38 35.04
N ASN A 238 -3.43 12.30 35.47
CA ASN A 238 -4.84 12.30 35.86
C ASN A 238 -5.07 13.17 37.10
N ALA A 239 -4.24 13.02 38.13
CA ALA A 239 -4.30 13.86 39.34
C ALA A 239 -4.15 15.34 38.98
N VAL A 240 -3.14 15.70 38.18
CA VAL A 240 -2.91 17.09 37.74
C VAL A 240 -4.07 17.63 36.93
N VAL A 241 -4.65 16.86 36.00
CA VAL A 241 -5.80 17.32 35.21
C VAL A 241 -7.01 17.57 36.12
N ILE A 242 -7.32 16.67 37.06
CA ILE A 242 -8.41 16.83 38.01
C ILE A 242 -8.19 18.08 38.87
N TRP A 243 -7.00 18.23 39.45
CA TRP A 243 -6.64 19.38 40.28
C TRP A 243 -6.81 20.69 39.52
N LEU A 244 -6.19 20.79 38.33
CA LEU A 244 -6.27 22.00 37.51
C LEU A 244 -7.72 22.34 37.17
N THR A 245 -8.51 21.35 36.74
CA THR A 245 -9.92 21.55 36.35
C THR A 245 -10.80 22.01 37.52
N TYR A 246 -10.64 21.41 38.71
CA TYR A 246 -11.47 21.75 39.88
C TYR A 246 -11.10 23.07 40.55
N GLU A 247 -9.82 23.47 40.49
CA GLU A 247 -9.39 24.83 40.89
C GLU A 247 -9.74 25.90 39.85
N HIS A 248 -10.21 25.52 38.66
CA HIS A 248 -10.64 26.44 37.60
C HIS A 248 -9.55 27.49 37.23
N ILE A 249 -8.28 27.05 37.22
CA ILE A 249 -7.09 27.92 37.16
C ILE A 249 -7.04 28.83 35.93
N TRP A 250 -7.55 28.36 34.78
CA TRP A 250 -7.56 29.11 33.51
C TRP A 250 -8.98 29.45 33.03
N GLY A 251 -9.96 29.53 33.94
CA GLY A 251 -11.33 29.82 33.53
C GLY A 251 -12.04 28.63 32.88
N ASP A 252 -13.01 28.92 32.01
CA ASP A 252 -13.80 27.90 31.30
C ASP A 252 -12.95 26.96 30.42
N ASP A 253 -11.81 27.44 29.93
CA ASP A 253 -10.89 26.66 29.08
C ASP A 253 -9.98 25.71 29.88
N THR A 254 -10.07 25.70 31.21
CA THR A 254 -9.13 24.97 32.08
C THR A 254 -9.05 23.49 31.73
N PHE A 255 -10.19 22.84 31.51
CA PHE A 255 -10.20 21.42 31.15
C PHE A 255 -9.53 21.17 29.79
N PHE A 256 -9.82 22.01 28.79
CA PHE A 256 -9.20 21.90 27.48
C PHE A 256 -7.68 22.09 27.56
N LEU A 257 -7.22 23.12 28.27
CA LEU A 257 -5.79 23.40 28.44
C LEU A 257 -5.07 22.30 29.22
N ALA A 258 -5.66 21.83 30.33
CA ALA A 258 -5.08 20.76 31.13
C ALA A 258 -5.04 19.42 30.37
N HIS A 259 -6.16 19.02 29.77
CA HIS A 259 -6.32 17.70 29.17
C HIS A 259 -5.72 17.63 27.76
N SER A 260 -6.05 18.60 26.89
CA SER A 260 -5.72 18.56 25.46
C SER A 260 -4.38 19.20 25.12
N VAL A 261 -3.89 20.14 25.94
CA VAL A 261 -2.60 20.79 25.70
C VAL A 261 -1.53 20.20 26.62
N LEU A 262 -1.62 20.44 27.93
CA LEU A 262 -0.59 20.00 28.88
C LEU A 262 -0.46 18.48 28.93
N GLY A 263 -1.57 17.76 29.04
CA GLY A 263 -1.59 16.29 29.06
C GLY A 263 -1.00 15.66 27.79
N LYS A 264 -1.32 16.20 26.60
CA LYS A 264 -0.82 15.67 25.32
C LYS A 264 0.65 16.02 25.09
N ILE A 265 1.07 17.25 25.41
CA ILE A 265 2.47 17.66 25.26
C ILE A 265 3.36 16.89 26.24
N GLY A 266 2.95 16.79 27.51
CA GLY A 266 3.68 16.06 28.53
C GLY A 266 3.82 14.58 28.20
N SER A 267 2.74 13.94 27.76
CA SER A 267 2.78 12.53 27.34
C SER A 267 3.63 12.31 26.09
N LEU A 268 3.65 13.24 25.13
CA LEU A 268 4.54 13.18 23.97
C LEU A 268 6.02 13.25 24.36
N ILE A 269 6.39 14.18 25.25
CA ILE A 269 7.76 14.30 25.76
C ILE A 269 8.17 13.01 26.49
N ALA A 270 7.33 12.52 27.40
CA ALA A 270 7.55 11.27 28.10
C ALA A 270 7.73 10.09 27.13
N LEU A 271 6.89 10.00 26.10
CA LEU A 271 6.95 8.95 25.09
C LEU A 271 8.30 8.93 24.37
N VAL A 272 8.88 10.09 24.05
CA VAL A 272 10.22 10.18 23.42
C VAL A 272 11.29 9.61 24.34
N PHE A 273 11.31 10.00 25.62
CA PHE A 273 12.28 9.46 26.59
C PHE A 273 12.12 7.96 26.81
N LEU A 274 10.87 7.49 26.92
CA LEU A 274 10.56 6.07 27.08
C LEU A 274 10.95 5.26 25.84
N ALA A 275 10.72 5.78 24.64
CA ALA A 275 11.16 5.15 23.40
C ALA A 275 12.68 5.01 23.35
N ILE A 276 13.42 6.06 23.71
CA ILE A 276 14.90 6.02 23.80
C ILE A 276 15.34 4.97 24.82
N ALA A 277 14.71 4.93 26.00
CA ALA A 277 15.01 3.95 27.03
C ALA A 277 14.78 2.51 26.53
N VAL A 278 13.68 2.24 25.83
CA VAL A 278 13.42 0.91 25.25
C VAL A 278 14.46 0.54 24.21
N PHE A 279 14.82 1.45 23.31
CA PHE A 279 15.79 1.17 22.26
C PHE A 279 17.18 0.88 22.82
N HIS A 280 17.53 1.45 23.97
CA HIS A 280 18.74 1.07 24.68
C HIS A 280 18.72 -0.40 25.12
N PHE A 281 17.59 -0.91 25.64
CA PHE A 281 17.47 -2.31 26.07
C PHE A 281 17.17 -3.28 24.91
N LEU A 282 16.47 -2.82 23.87
CA LEU A 282 15.96 -3.58 22.73
C LEU A 282 16.20 -2.85 21.38
N PRO A 283 17.46 -2.78 20.91
CA PRO A 283 17.77 -2.41 19.53
C PRO A 283 16.99 -3.20 18.47
N GLU A 284 16.62 -4.47 18.73
CA GLU A 284 15.83 -5.27 17.80
C GLU A 284 14.43 -4.65 17.55
N MET A 285 13.83 -4.03 18.56
CA MET A 285 12.56 -3.30 18.39
C MET A 285 12.76 -2.09 17.48
N GLN A 286 13.87 -1.37 17.64
CA GLN A 286 14.23 -0.25 16.78
C GLN A 286 14.45 -0.71 15.33
N GLU A 287 15.14 -1.83 15.11
CA GLU A 287 15.34 -2.40 13.77
C GLU A 287 14.01 -2.78 13.11
N SER A 288 13.08 -3.40 13.85
CA SER A 288 11.75 -3.70 13.32
C SER A 288 10.96 -2.41 13.01
N ILE A 289 11.02 -1.37 13.85
CA ILE A 289 10.36 -0.08 13.57
C ILE A 289 10.94 0.59 12.33
N LEU A 290 12.27 0.72 12.25
CA LEU A 290 12.95 1.29 11.09
C LEU A 290 12.65 0.48 9.82
N GLY A 291 12.60 -0.84 9.93
CA GLY A 291 12.25 -1.70 8.80
C GLY A 291 10.79 -1.55 8.32
N VAL A 292 9.86 -1.15 9.19
CA VAL A 292 8.49 -0.76 8.77
C VAL A 292 8.51 0.62 8.11
N ILE A 293 9.27 1.57 8.64
CA ILE A 293 9.43 2.92 8.06
C ILE A 293 10.08 2.85 6.67
N ASP A 294 11.08 1.99 6.50
CA ASP A 294 11.81 1.77 5.25
C ASP A 294 11.08 0.87 4.25
N LEU A 295 9.89 0.36 4.61
CA LEU A 295 9.09 -0.49 3.73
C LEU A 295 8.83 0.14 2.34
N PRO A 296 8.61 1.47 2.18
CA PRO A 296 8.47 2.12 0.88
C PRO A 296 9.75 2.10 0.03
N LEU A 297 10.90 1.98 0.67
CA LEU A 297 12.22 1.92 0.03
C LEU A 297 12.63 0.49 -0.35
N ARG A 298 11.84 -0.52 0.06
CA ARG A 298 12.10 -1.94 -0.21
C ARG A 298 12.15 -2.22 -1.72
N LYS A 299 13.34 -2.57 -2.21
CA LYS A 299 13.57 -2.93 -3.63
C LYS A 299 13.36 -4.42 -3.86
N ALA A 300 13.00 -4.76 -5.10
CA ALA A 300 12.94 -6.15 -5.53
C ALA A 300 14.37 -6.74 -5.55
N PRO A 301 14.56 -8.00 -5.12
CA PRO A 301 15.84 -8.70 -5.30
C PRO A 301 16.24 -8.79 -6.78
N ASP A 302 17.54 -8.96 -7.04
CA ASP A 302 18.08 -9.01 -8.41
C ASP A 302 17.40 -10.12 -9.23
N GLY A 303 17.00 -9.77 -10.46
CA GLY A 303 16.26 -10.65 -11.37
C GLY A 303 14.78 -10.86 -11.01
N LEU A 304 14.32 -10.43 -9.83
CA LEU A 304 12.92 -10.46 -9.43
C LEU A 304 12.24 -9.11 -9.61
N ARG A 305 10.94 -9.15 -9.92
CA ARG A 305 10.20 -7.95 -10.30
C ARG A 305 9.40 -7.39 -9.15
N GLY A 306 9.34 -6.07 -9.06
CA GLY A 306 8.39 -5.36 -8.18
C GLY A 306 6.94 -5.46 -8.62
N LEU A 307 6.17 -4.43 -8.28
CA LEU A 307 4.73 -4.39 -8.57
C LEU A 307 4.45 -4.60 -10.08
N PRO A 308 3.26 -5.13 -10.42
CA PRO A 308 2.88 -5.44 -11.80
C PRO A 308 2.56 -4.18 -12.64
N PHE A 309 3.20 -3.06 -12.35
CA PHE A 309 3.06 -1.79 -13.06
C PHE A 309 4.32 -1.45 -13.84
N ALA A 310 4.15 -0.61 -14.85
CA ALA A 310 5.23 -0.14 -15.71
C ALA A 310 6.20 0.76 -14.94
N LYS A 311 7.51 0.59 -15.18
CA LYS A 311 8.53 1.52 -14.68
C LYS A 311 8.31 2.90 -15.33
N GLY A 312 8.20 3.95 -14.52
CA GLY A 312 7.88 5.29 -15.03
C GLY A 312 6.38 5.61 -15.10
N MET A 313 5.50 4.73 -14.58
CA MET A 313 4.14 5.15 -14.20
C MET A 313 4.23 6.39 -13.28
N PRO A 314 3.47 7.46 -13.54
CA PRO A 314 3.50 8.64 -12.68
C PRO A 314 3.04 8.30 -11.25
N SER A 315 3.78 8.76 -10.24
CA SER A 315 3.41 8.54 -8.82
C SER A 315 2.03 9.08 -8.48
N MET A 316 1.59 10.15 -9.17
CA MET A 316 0.25 10.71 -9.08
C MET A 316 -0.86 9.68 -9.29
N VAL A 317 -0.66 8.62 -10.08
CA VAL A 317 -1.67 7.55 -10.25
C VAL A 317 -1.98 6.88 -8.90
N GLY A 318 -0.94 6.61 -8.11
CA GLY A 318 -1.08 6.05 -6.77
C GLY A 318 -1.72 7.04 -5.80
N TYR A 319 -1.30 8.31 -5.82
CA TYR A 319 -1.88 9.34 -4.96
C TYR A 319 -3.38 9.55 -5.22
N VAL A 320 -3.79 9.65 -6.48
CA VAL A 320 -5.21 9.79 -6.86
C VAL A 320 -6.03 8.58 -6.42
N PHE A 321 -5.49 7.37 -6.55
CA PHE A 321 -6.15 6.15 -6.06
C PHE A 321 -6.35 6.19 -4.54
N VAL A 322 -5.30 6.52 -3.79
CA VAL A 322 -5.35 6.65 -2.32
C VAL A 322 -6.34 7.73 -1.91
N THR A 323 -6.31 8.90 -2.53
CA THR A 323 -7.27 9.99 -2.27
C THR A 323 -8.71 9.53 -2.52
N GLY A 324 -8.95 8.78 -3.60
CA GLY A 324 -10.25 8.17 -3.87
C GLY A 324 -10.75 7.29 -2.75
N LEU A 325 -9.90 6.37 -2.27
CA LEU A 325 -10.22 5.45 -1.17
C LEU A 325 -10.47 6.17 0.16
N VAL A 326 -9.74 7.25 0.43
CA VAL A 326 -9.90 8.07 1.66
C VAL A 326 -11.18 8.90 1.62
N LEU A 327 -11.54 9.46 0.46
CA LEU A 327 -12.76 10.27 0.34
C LEU A 327 -14.04 9.44 0.27
N PHE A 328 -13.95 8.19 -0.21
CA PHE A 328 -15.12 7.33 -0.40
C PHE A 328 -15.99 7.15 0.85
N PRO A 329 -15.47 6.78 2.04
CA PRO A 329 -16.32 6.47 3.19
C PRO A 329 -17.12 7.70 3.66
N PHE A 330 -16.53 8.89 3.62
CA PHE A 330 -17.23 10.14 3.95
C PHE A 330 -18.49 10.33 3.09
N GLY A 331 -18.36 10.05 1.79
CA GLY A 331 -19.47 10.12 0.87
C GLY A 331 -20.45 8.96 0.98
N PHE A 332 -19.94 7.74 1.18
CA PHE A 332 -20.74 6.52 1.28
C PHE A 332 -21.75 6.57 2.42
N PHE A 333 -21.36 7.14 3.56
CA PHE A 333 -22.23 7.29 4.74
C PHE A 333 -23.11 8.54 4.72
N SER A 334 -23.07 9.37 3.65
CA SER A 334 -23.81 10.64 3.62
C SER A 334 -25.32 10.48 3.80
N ALA A 335 -25.91 9.43 3.20
CA ALA A 335 -27.33 9.13 3.34
C ALA A 335 -27.69 8.68 4.76
N SER A 336 -26.89 7.79 5.34
CA SER A 336 -27.10 7.29 6.72
C SER A 336 -27.03 8.40 7.75
N VAL A 337 -26.02 9.29 7.65
CA VAL A 337 -25.84 10.45 8.53
C VAL A 337 -27.05 11.39 8.45
N LYS A 338 -27.58 11.63 7.25
CA LYS A 338 -28.76 12.48 7.02
C LYS A 338 -30.04 11.84 7.56
N GLU A 339 -30.22 10.53 7.42
CA GLU A 339 -31.35 9.79 7.99
C GLU A 339 -31.37 9.84 9.52
N GLN A 340 -30.19 9.86 10.15
CA GLN A 340 -30.04 10.04 11.60
C GLN A 340 -30.27 11.49 12.06
N GLY A 341 -30.60 12.41 11.15
CA GLY A 341 -30.91 13.80 11.46
C GLY A 341 -29.69 14.67 11.79
N PHE A 342 -28.48 14.21 11.48
CA PHE A 342 -27.25 14.96 11.75
C PHE A 342 -26.86 15.85 10.57
N GLU A 343 -26.70 17.16 10.82
CA GLU A 343 -26.18 18.11 9.84
C GLU A 343 -24.65 18.17 9.89
N SER A 344 -24.00 17.54 8.91
CA SER A 344 -22.54 17.55 8.78
C SER A 344 -22.04 18.87 8.19
N ASN A 345 -20.99 19.44 8.81
CA ASN A 345 -20.23 20.58 8.27
C ASN A 345 -19.42 20.25 7.00
N LEU A 346 -19.19 18.96 6.73
CA LEU A 346 -18.45 18.49 5.56
C LEU A 346 -19.38 18.29 4.36
N PRO A 347 -18.90 18.56 3.12
CA PRO A 347 -19.70 18.39 1.90
C PRO A 347 -19.74 16.91 1.44
N LEU A 348 -20.36 16.03 2.23
CA LEU A 348 -20.31 14.58 2.08
C LEU A 348 -20.76 14.09 0.68
N GLU A 349 -21.87 14.61 0.15
CA GLU A 349 -22.38 14.21 -1.17
C GLU A 349 -21.39 14.57 -2.31
N SER A 350 -20.77 15.75 -2.23
CA SER A 350 -19.76 16.16 -3.20
C SER A 350 -18.50 15.30 -3.10
N MET A 351 -18.07 14.97 -1.87
CA MET A 351 -16.94 14.05 -1.63
C MET A 351 -17.20 12.67 -2.23
N TYR A 352 -18.44 12.17 -2.18
CA TYR A 352 -18.81 10.89 -2.80
C TYR A 352 -18.63 10.90 -4.32
N LEU A 353 -19.20 11.90 -5.00
CA LEU A 353 -19.13 12.01 -6.45
C LEU A 353 -17.68 12.19 -6.93
N VAL A 354 -16.91 13.03 -6.24
CA VAL A 354 -15.49 13.23 -6.53
C VAL A 354 -14.72 11.93 -6.30
N SER A 355 -14.95 11.24 -5.18
CA SER A 355 -14.32 9.95 -4.86
C SER A 355 -14.57 8.90 -5.95
N LEU A 356 -15.82 8.72 -6.38
CA LEU A 356 -16.18 7.80 -7.45
C LEU A 356 -15.48 8.14 -8.77
N ALA A 357 -15.50 9.42 -9.16
CA ALA A 357 -14.86 9.87 -10.39
C ALA A 357 -13.34 9.60 -10.37
N ILE A 358 -12.66 9.91 -9.26
CA ILE A 358 -11.22 9.68 -9.15
C ILE A 358 -10.85 8.20 -8.97
N LEU A 359 -11.71 7.39 -8.35
CA LEU A 359 -11.53 5.93 -8.27
C LEU A 359 -11.68 5.28 -9.64
N VAL A 360 -12.71 5.63 -10.42
CA VAL A 360 -12.87 5.13 -11.79
C VAL A 360 -11.68 5.55 -12.67
N LEU A 361 -11.28 6.81 -12.59
CA LEU A 361 -10.11 7.31 -13.33
C LEU A 361 -8.82 6.59 -12.91
N SER A 362 -8.59 6.43 -11.61
CA SER A 362 -7.37 5.78 -11.12
C SER A 362 -7.34 4.28 -11.43
N LEU A 363 -8.47 3.57 -11.36
CA LEU A 363 -8.57 2.17 -11.81
C LEU A 363 -8.26 2.03 -13.30
N PHE A 364 -8.78 2.95 -14.13
CA PHE A 364 -8.42 3.02 -15.54
C PHE A 364 -6.91 3.25 -15.75
N LEU A 365 -6.31 4.19 -15.02
CA LEU A 365 -4.87 4.48 -15.11
C LEU A 365 -4.02 3.30 -14.62
N LEU A 366 -4.37 2.65 -13.51
CA LEU A 366 -3.70 1.45 -13.01
C LEU A 366 -3.79 0.31 -14.03
N TYR A 367 -4.95 0.12 -14.66
CA TYR A 367 -5.14 -0.85 -15.74
C TYR A 367 -4.31 -0.50 -16.98
N PHE A 368 -4.20 0.78 -17.34
CA PHE A 368 -3.41 1.26 -18.46
C PHE A 368 -1.91 1.02 -18.26
N TYR A 369 -1.38 1.37 -17.07
CA TYR A 369 0.03 1.20 -16.71
C TYR A 369 0.38 -0.20 -16.24
N ARG A 370 -0.52 -1.17 -16.40
CA ARG A 370 -0.22 -2.57 -16.07
C ARG A 370 0.90 -3.08 -16.97
N ASP A 371 1.74 -3.93 -16.40
CA ASP A 371 2.78 -4.64 -17.12
C ASP A 371 2.72 -6.10 -16.67
N PRO A 372 2.06 -7.00 -17.40
CA PRO A 372 1.99 -8.42 -17.07
C PRO A 372 3.27 -9.17 -17.48
N GLN A 373 3.45 -10.38 -16.95
CA GLN A 373 4.47 -11.29 -17.48
C GLN A 373 4.04 -11.82 -18.85
N ARG A 374 5.03 -12.05 -19.72
CA ARG A 374 4.85 -12.53 -21.09
C ARG A 374 5.71 -13.77 -21.28
N THR A 375 5.14 -14.81 -21.87
CA THR A 375 5.89 -15.91 -22.46
C THR A 375 6.52 -15.43 -23.77
N ILE A 376 7.83 -15.62 -23.90
CA ILE A 376 8.58 -15.16 -25.07
C ILE A 376 8.72 -16.32 -26.04
N GLU A 377 8.18 -16.17 -27.25
CA GLU A 377 8.18 -17.21 -28.28
C GLU A 377 9.53 -17.28 -29.04
N SER A 378 9.68 -18.31 -29.87
CA SER A 378 10.84 -18.47 -30.75
C SER A 378 10.81 -17.48 -31.93
N GLY A 379 11.94 -17.35 -32.64
CA GLY A 379 12.06 -16.38 -33.74
C GLY A 379 12.08 -14.93 -33.25
N ILE A 380 11.65 -14.02 -34.13
CA ILE A 380 11.52 -12.59 -33.87
C ILE A 380 10.14 -12.34 -33.29
N VAL A 381 10.08 -11.64 -32.16
CA VAL A 381 8.84 -11.44 -31.41
C VAL A 381 8.31 -10.02 -31.49
N SER A 382 7.02 -9.85 -31.21
CA SER A 382 6.37 -8.55 -31.21
C SER A 382 6.92 -7.67 -30.10
N PRO A 383 7.35 -6.43 -30.40
CA PRO A 383 7.77 -5.47 -29.38
C PRO A 383 6.60 -4.93 -28.55
N ALA A 384 5.36 -5.08 -29.00
CA ALA A 384 4.19 -4.44 -28.40
C ALA A 384 2.94 -5.33 -28.44
N ASP A 385 2.02 -5.06 -27.52
CA ASP A 385 0.64 -5.50 -27.65
C ASP A 385 -0.09 -4.62 -28.68
N GLY A 386 -0.85 -5.21 -29.59
CA GLY A 386 -1.62 -4.41 -30.54
C GLY A 386 -2.14 -5.13 -31.76
N LEU A 387 -2.59 -4.32 -32.72
CA LEU A 387 -3.04 -4.74 -34.04
C LEU A 387 -1.91 -4.52 -35.06
N VAL A 388 -1.58 -5.54 -35.84
CA VAL A 388 -0.62 -5.43 -36.94
C VAL A 388 -1.23 -4.58 -38.06
N GLN A 389 -0.70 -3.38 -38.27
CA GLN A 389 -1.10 -2.48 -39.35
C GLN A 389 -0.28 -2.67 -40.63
N ARG A 390 0.97 -3.12 -40.49
CA ARG A 390 1.90 -3.40 -41.58
C ARG A 390 2.73 -4.63 -41.25
N ALA A 391 2.90 -5.52 -42.23
CA ALA A 391 3.75 -6.70 -42.18
C ALA A 391 4.14 -7.02 -43.63
N GLU A 392 5.26 -6.46 -44.10
CA GLU A 392 5.69 -6.63 -45.49
C GLU A 392 7.20 -6.57 -45.65
N ILE A 393 7.69 -7.11 -46.77
CA ILE A 393 9.09 -7.00 -47.21
C ILE A 393 9.14 -6.04 -48.39
N LYS A 394 9.97 -5.01 -48.31
CA LYS A 394 10.16 -4.02 -49.36
C LYS A 394 11.62 -3.59 -49.44
N LYS A 395 12.21 -3.65 -50.65
CA LYS A 395 13.62 -3.28 -50.92
C LYS A 395 14.63 -3.95 -49.97
N GLY A 396 14.50 -5.26 -49.74
CA GLY A 396 15.41 -6.01 -48.87
C GLY A 396 15.24 -5.76 -47.36
N MET A 397 14.21 -5.03 -46.96
CA MET A 397 13.89 -4.70 -45.56
C MET A 397 12.51 -5.23 -45.18
N VAL A 398 12.39 -5.73 -43.95
CA VAL A 398 11.12 -6.11 -43.30
C VAL A 398 10.58 -4.89 -42.58
N TYR A 399 9.27 -4.64 -42.69
CA TYR A 399 8.56 -3.59 -41.95
C TYR A 399 7.37 -4.19 -41.21
N PHE A 400 7.38 -4.02 -39.88
CA PHE A 400 6.21 -4.23 -39.04
C PHE A 400 5.76 -2.91 -38.42
N SER A 401 4.44 -2.71 -38.35
CA SER A 401 3.83 -1.60 -37.60
C SER A 401 2.72 -2.17 -36.72
N ILE A 402 2.84 -1.99 -35.42
CA ILE A 402 1.89 -2.52 -34.43
C ILE A 402 1.21 -1.35 -33.73
N PHE A 403 -0.09 -1.21 -33.94
CA PHE A 403 -0.91 -0.18 -33.32
C PHE A 403 -1.41 -0.62 -31.96
N MET A 404 -1.20 0.22 -30.95
CA MET A 404 -1.55 -0.02 -29.56
C MET A 404 -2.80 0.81 -29.22
N ASN A 405 -3.88 0.13 -28.85
CA ASN A 405 -5.07 0.79 -28.31
C ASN A 405 -4.93 1.01 -26.79
N VAL A 406 -5.86 1.79 -26.21
CA VAL A 406 -5.84 2.11 -24.77
C VAL A 406 -5.92 0.88 -23.86
N HIS A 407 -6.47 -0.23 -24.34
CA HIS A 407 -6.55 -1.47 -23.58
C HIS A 407 -5.29 -2.32 -23.68
N ASN A 408 -4.36 -2.02 -24.59
CA ASN A 408 -3.11 -2.77 -24.74
C ASN A 408 -2.10 -2.42 -23.64
N VAL A 409 -1.13 -3.30 -23.42
CA VAL A 409 0.01 -3.02 -22.52
C VAL A 409 0.99 -2.11 -23.25
N HIS A 410 1.30 -0.96 -22.67
CA HIS A 410 2.14 0.06 -23.27
C HIS A 410 3.64 -0.07 -22.97
N VAL A 411 4.02 -1.10 -22.22
CA VAL A 411 5.42 -1.49 -22.03
C VAL A 411 5.89 -2.27 -23.24
N ASN A 412 6.94 -1.79 -23.88
CA ASN A 412 7.50 -2.39 -25.08
C ASN A 412 8.72 -3.25 -24.76
N ARG A 413 8.95 -4.27 -25.59
CA ARG A 413 9.97 -5.29 -25.40
C ARG A 413 10.92 -5.38 -26.60
N SER A 414 12.11 -5.91 -26.38
CA SER A 414 13.07 -6.19 -27.44
C SER A 414 12.55 -7.35 -28.31
N PRO A 415 12.42 -7.18 -29.64
CA PRO A 415 12.02 -8.23 -30.57
C PRO A 415 13.03 -9.39 -30.68
N PHE A 416 14.30 -9.11 -30.36
CA PHE A 416 15.42 -10.02 -30.57
C PHE A 416 16.58 -9.68 -29.62
N ASP A 417 17.50 -10.62 -29.45
CA ASP A 417 18.72 -10.42 -28.66
C ASP A 417 19.70 -9.50 -29.40
N GLY A 418 20.38 -8.61 -28.68
CA GLY A 418 21.40 -7.76 -29.29
C GLY A 418 21.85 -6.59 -28.42
N ARG A 419 22.71 -5.75 -29.00
CA ARG A 419 23.33 -4.60 -28.34
C ARG A 419 22.71 -3.30 -28.80
N VAL A 420 22.27 -2.45 -27.86
CA VAL A 420 21.74 -1.12 -28.19
C VAL A 420 22.87 -0.21 -28.64
N ILE A 421 22.88 0.19 -29.90
CA ILE A 421 23.91 1.05 -30.48
C ILE A 421 23.60 2.53 -30.26
N SER A 422 22.34 2.93 -30.47
CA SER A 422 21.94 4.32 -30.32
C SER A 422 20.48 4.45 -29.98
N ILE A 423 20.16 5.49 -29.21
CA ILE A 423 18.80 5.90 -28.90
C ILE A 423 18.67 7.36 -29.33
N LYS A 424 17.83 7.64 -30.33
CA LYS A 424 17.62 8.97 -30.88
C LYS A 424 16.19 9.41 -30.64
N HIS A 425 16.03 10.46 -29.85
CA HIS A 425 14.76 11.13 -29.65
C HIS A 425 14.51 12.10 -30.81
N LYS A 426 13.31 12.09 -31.38
CA LYS A 426 12.85 13.08 -32.35
C LYS A 426 11.56 13.70 -31.84
N SER A 427 11.61 15.00 -31.55
CA SER A 427 10.45 15.76 -31.12
C SER A 427 9.43 15.88 -32.26
N GLY A 428 8.12 15.82 -31.95
CA GLY A 428 7.08 15.83 -32.98
C GLY A 428 5.68 16.29 -32.54
N GLY A 429 4.72 16.20 -33.48
CA GLY A 429 3.32 16.62 -33.35
C GLY A 429 2.38 15.62 -32.67
N TYR A 430 1.06 15.86 -32.77
CA TYR A 430 -0.02 15.19 -32.03
C TYR A 430 -1.08 14.53 -32.94
N LEU A 431 -0.67 13.97 -34.07
CA LEU A 431 -1.63 13.41 -35.03
C LEU A 431 -2.13 12.03 -34.57
N PRO A 432 -3.40 11.65 -34.83
CA PRO A 432 -3.89 10.30 -34.55
C PRO A 432 -3.03 9.24 -35.24
N ALA A 433 -2.61 8.18 -34.55
CA ALA A 433 -1.59 7.27 -35.11
C ALA A 433 -2.06 6.33 -36.22
N PHE A 434 -3.37 6.31 -36.50
CA PHE A 434 -3.90 5.67 -37.71
C PHE A 434 -3.76 6.57 -38.96
N SER A 435 -3.41 7.85 -38.79
CA SER A 435 -3.11 8.76 -39.89
C SER A 435 -1.73 8.46 -40.49
N LYS A 436 -1.61 8.60 -41.82
CA LYS A 436 -0.35 8.47 -42.55
C LYS A 436 0.72 9.48 -42.10
N ASP A 437 0.31 10.61 -41.51
CA ASP A 437 1.22 11.67 -41.05
C ASP A 437 1.77 11.46 -39.62
N SER A 438 1.43 10.35 -38.97
CA SER A 438 1.89 10.03 -37.61
C SER A 438 3.42 9.86 -37.49
N ASP A 439 4.14 9.73 -38.60
CA ASP A 439 5.60 9.72 -38.63
C ASP A 439 6.24 11.06 -38.21
N LYS A 440 5.42 12.13 -38.14
CA LYS A 440 5.78 13.45 -37.62
C LYS A 440 5.56 13.57 -36.11
N ASN A 441 5.02 12.55 -35.45
CA ASN A 441 4.79 12.59 -33.99
C ASN A 441 6.09 12.37 -33.21
N GLU A 442 6.00 12.69 -31.92
CA GLU A 442 7.03 12.37 -30.92
C GLU A 442 7.45 10.89 -31.03
N ARG A 443 8.75 10.64 -31.22
CA ARG A 443 9.24 9.27 -31.38
C ARG A 443 10.62 9.04 -30.80
N LEU A 444 10.83 7.81 -30.35
CA LEU A 444 12.11 7.31 -29.86
C LEU A 444 12.59 6.18 -30.78
N LEU A 445 13.72 6.40 -31.46
CA LEU A 445 14.33 5.42 -32.34
C LEU A 445 15.47 4.71 -31.60
N THR A 446 15.32 3.41 -31.39
CA THR A 446 16.32 2.54 -30.78
C THR A 446 16.93 1.66 -31.87
N LYS A 447 18.23 1.81 -32.12
CA LYS A 447 19.00 0.92 -33.01
C LYS A 447 19.64 -0.19 -32.18
N ILE A 448 19.38 -1.43 -32.55
CA ILE A 448 19.91 -2.62 -31.90
C ILE A 448 20.72 -3.39 -32.94
N GLU A 449 21.99 -3.63 -32.65
CA GLU A 449 22.84 -4.54 -33.42
C GLU A 449 22.51 -5.96 -32.99
N THR A 450 22.06 -6.78 -33.94
CA THR A 450 21.61 -8.15 -33.71
C THR A 450 22.32 -9.10 -34.66
N SER A 451 22.21 -10.42 -34.43
CA SER A 451 22.76 -11.41 -35.36
C SER A 451 22.08 -11.40 -36.74
N ILE A 452 20.93 -10.75 -36.88
CA ILE A 452 20.19 -10.61 -38.15
C ILE A 452 20.51 -9.30 -38.88
N GLY A 453 21.41 -8.48 -38.32
CA GLY A 453 21.75 -7.15 -38.83
C GLY A 453 21.24 -6.02 -37.92
N MET A 454 21.20 -4.81 -38.47
CA MET A 454 20.74 -3.63 -37.73
C MET A 454 19.21 -3.60 -37.63
N MET A 455 18.70 -3.73 -36.41
CA MET A 455 17.28 -3.63 -36.11
C MET A 455 16.92 -2.24 -35.59
N LYS A 456 15.89 -1.62 -36.16
CA LYS A 456 15.35 -0.33 -35.72
C LYS A 456 13.99 -0.56 -35.06
N VAL A 457 13.88 -0.22 -33.78
CA VAL A 457 12.62 -0.17 -33.04
C VAL A 457 12.25 1.30 -32.84
N ILE A 458 11.11 1.73 -33.37
CA ILE A 458 10.62 3.10 -33.29
C ILE A 458 9.35 3.12 -32.47
N GLN A 459 9.43 3.70 -31.28
CA GLN A 459 8.27 3.95 -30.43
C GLN A 459 7.67 5.30 -30.81
N ILE A 460 6.37 5.36 -31.08
CA ILE A 460 5.67 6.57 -31.52
C ILE A 460 4.56 6.90 -30.53
N ALA A 461 4.61 8.10 -29.95
CA ALA A 461 3.61 8.56 -29.01
C ALA A 461 2.32 9.01 -29.72
N GLY A 462 1.20 8.88 -29.02
CA GLY A 462 -0.12 9.26 -29.50
C GLY A 462 -0.46 10.74 -29.25
N VAL A 463 -1.73 11.08 -29.48
CA VAL A 463 -2.27 12.45 -29.42
C VAL A 463 -2.28 13.02 -28.01
N LEU A 464 -2.50 12.18 -27.00
CA LEU A 464 -2.82 12.64 -25.64
C LEU A 464 -1.58 13.05 -24.83
N VAL A 465 -0.47 12.31 -24.92
CA VAL A 465 0.72 12.57 -24.10
C VAL A 465 2.01 12.31 -24.89
N ARG A 466 2.93 13.28 -24.91
CA ARG A 466 4.24 13.22 -25.59
C ARG A 466 5.33 12.71 -24.65
N ARG A 467 5.21 11.48 -24.17
CA ARG A 467 6.23 10.93 -23.28
C ARG A 467 6.53 9.48 -23.59
N ILE A 468 7.77 9.25 -24.00
CA ILE A 468 8.35 7.92 -24.17
C ILE A 468 9.47 7.79 -23.15
N VAL A 469 9.38 6.76 -22.31
CA VAL A 469 10.39 6.44 -21.30
C VAL A 469 11.24 5.30 -21.84
N SER A 470 12.51 5.56 -22.09
CA SER A 470 13.46 4.50 -22.41
C SER A 470 13.94 3.83 -21.12
N TYR A 471 13.99 2.49 -21.14
CA TYR A 471 14.56 1.71 -20.03
C TYR A 471 16.01 1.31 -20.28
N VAL A 472 16.45 1.41 -21.53
CA VAL A 472 17.78 1.03 -22.00
C VAL A 472 18.61 2.26 -22.32
N LYS A 473 19.92 2.08 -22.43
CA LYS A 473 20.89 3.12 -22.81
C LYS A 473 21.79 2.59 -23.93
N PRO A 474 22.48 3.45 -24.69
CA PRO A 474 23.51 3.00 -25.60
C PRO A 474 24.53 2.09 -24.88
N ASN A 475 25.04 1.08 -25.59
CA ASN A 475 25.90 0.00 -25.12
C ASN A 475 25.26 -1.00 -24.14
N TYR A 476 23.95 -0.96 -23.93
CA TYR A 476 23.25 -1.95 -23.13
C TYR A 476 22.94 -3.21 -23.97
N GLU A 477 23.27 -4.39 -23.44
CA GLU A 477 22.88 -5.68 -24.02
C GLU A 477 21.44 -6.01 -23.62
N VAL A 478 20.56 -6.22 -24.60
CA VAL A 478 19.16 -6.59 -24.38
C VAL A 478 18.93 -8.05 -24.74
N ALA A 479 18.26 -8.77 -23.84
CA ALA A 479 17.72 -10.09 -24.17
C ALA A 479 16.39 -9.96 -24.94
N LYS A 480 16.08 -10.95 -25.77
CA LYS A 480 14.78 -11.03 -26.44
C LYS A 480 13.65 -11.07 -25.42
N GLY A 481 12.64 -10.22 -25.62
CA GLY A 481 11.52 -10.06 -24.71
C GLY A 481 11.82 -9.20 -23.47
N GLU A 482 13.05 -8.72 -23.30
CA GLU A 482 13.40 -7.75 -22.26
C GLU A 482 12.67 -6.42 -22.50
N ARG A 483 12.31 -5.71 -21.43
CA ARG A 483 11.56 -4.44 -21.54
C ARG A 483 12.51 -3.32 -21.95
N ILE A 484 12.19 -2.62 -23.02
CA ILE A 484 13.03 -1.55 -23.57
C ILE A 484 12.46 -0.15 -23.32
N GLY A 485 11.17 -0.04 -23.01
CA GLY A 485 10.57 1.25 -22.67
C GLY A 485 9.07 1.21 -22.42
N LEU A 486 8.49 2.39 -22.20
CA LEU A 486 7.07 2.66 -22.03
C LEU A 486 6.67 3.86 -22.87
N ILE A 487 5.51 3.78 -23.52
CA ILE A 487 4.89 4.90 -24.24
C ILE A 487 3.65 5.35 -23.46
N HIS A 488 3.68 6.54 -22.88
CA HIS A 488 2.51 7.09 -22.17
C HIS A 488 1.40 7.40 -23.17
N PHE A 489 0.24 6.74 -23.04
CA PHE A 489 -0.86 6.83 -24.02
C PHE A 489 -0.37 6.61 -25.45
N GLY A 490 0.50 5.61 -25.59
CA GLY A 490 1.15 5.25 -26.83
C GLY A 490 0.20 4.74 -27.89
N SER A 491 0.74 4.66 -29.11
CA SER A 491 -0.12 4.47 -30.25
C SER A 491 0.45 3.53 -31.29
N ARG A 492 1.78 3.52 -31.51
CA ARG A 492 2.39 2.60 -32.47
C ARG A 492 3.83 2.26 -32.11
N VAL A 493 4.23 1.02 -32.42
CA VAL A 493 5.62 0.61 -32.49
C VAL A 493 5.93 0.09 -33.87
N ASP A 494 6.92 0.70 -34.52
CA ASP A 494 7.42 0.26 -35.82
C ASP A 494 8.73 -0.49 -35.64
N LEU A 495 8.91 -1.55 -36.43
CA LEU A 495 10.07 -2.41 -36.44
C LEU A 495 10.56 -2.53 -37.88
N SER A 496 11.86 -2.32 -38.11
CA SER A 496 12.49 -2.58 -39.40
C SER A 496 13.88 -3.20 -39.27
N PHE A 497 14.18 -4.15 -40.14
CA PHE A 497 15.44 -4.91 -40.18
C PHE A 497 15.59 -5.61 -41.55
N GLU A 498 16.75 -6.18 -41.82
CA GLU A 498 17.06 -6.85 -43.09
C GLU A 498 16.18 -8.11 -43.33
N SER A 499 15.71 -8.34 -44.56
CA SER A 499 14.86 -9.50 -44.88
C SER A 499 15.60 -10.83 -45.08
N ALA A 500 16.91 -10.86 -44.89
CA ALA A 500 17.75 -12.02 -45.15
C ALA A 500 17.42 -13.19 -44.22
N GLY A 501 16.85 -14.28 -44.76
CA GLY A 501 16.50 -15.47 -43.99
C GLY A 501 15.29 -15.32 -43.08
N ILE A 502 14.41 -14.36 -43.40
CA ILE A 502 13.22 -14.03 -42.63
C ILE A 502 11.98 -14.57 -43.33
N ASP A 503 11.13 -15.23 -42.56
CA ASP A 503 9.81 -15.68 -42.97
C ASP A 503 8.73 -15.06 -42.06
N ILE A 504 7.84 -14.25 -42.62
CA ILE A 504 6.82 -13.51 -41.87
C ILE A 504 5.66 -14.45 -41.52
N CYS A 505 5.34 -14.56 -40.22
CA CYS A 505 4.30 -15.46 -39.72
C CYS A 505 2.95 -14.78 -39.47
N VAL A 506 2.87 -13.44 -39.60
CA VAL A 506 1.68 -12.65 -39.29
C VAL A 506 1.23 -11.81 -40.49
N LYS A 507 -0.04 -11.41 -40.50
CA LYS A 507 -0.64 -10.58 -41.55
C LYS A 507 -1.22 -9.30 -40.96
N LYS A 508 -1.46 -8.31 -41.82
CA LYS A 508 -2.19 -7.10 -41.45
C LYS A 508 -3.58 -7.48 -40.92
N GLY A 509 -3.94 -6.94 -39.76
CA GLY A 509 -5.20 -7.24 -39.06
C GLY A 509 -5.04 -8.24 -37.91
N ASP A 510 -3.90 -8.92 -37.79
CA ASP A 510 -3.66 -9.84 -36.69
C ASP A 510 -3.49 -9.08 -35.37
N LYS A 511 -4.01 -9.66 -34.27
CA LYS A 511 -3.77 -9.16 -32.92
C LYS A 511 -2.60 -9.92 -32.32
N VAL A 512 -1.62 -9.20 -31.82
CA VAL A 512 -0.40 -9.75 -31.20
C VAL A 512 -0.18 -9.17 -29.82
N LEU A 513 0.44 -9.96 -28.95
CA LEU A 513 0.92 -9.54 -27.64
C LEU A 513 2.44 -9.40 -27.68
N ALA A 514 2.99 -8.51 -26.86
CA ALA A 514 4.43 -8.36 -26.75
C ALA A 514 5.08 -9.70 -26.33
N GLY A 515 6.06 -10.17 -27.11
CA GLY A 515 6.69 -11.49 -26.91
C GLY A 515 6.14 -12.64 -27.78
N GLN A 516 5.04 -12.44 -28.51
CA GLN A 516 4.55 -13.42 -29.50
C GLN A 516 5.31 -13.34 -30.82
N LYS A 517 5.44 -14.45 -31.55
CA LYS A 517 6.20 -14.54 -32.78
C LYS A 517 5.59 -13.69 -33.90
N LEU A 518 6.43 -12.87 -34.54
CA LEU A 518 6.12 -12.15 -35.78
C LEU A 518 6.73 -12.84 -37.01
N ALA A 519 7.93 -13.40 -36.86
CA ALA A 519 8.66 -14.00 -37.98
C ALA A 519 9.62 -15.10 -37.49
N ASN A 520 9.85 -16.09 -38.35
CA ASN A 520 10.95 -17.03 -38.18
C ASN A 520 12.24 -16.43 -38.75
N TYR A 521 13.38 -16.78 -38.13
CA TYR A 521 14.70 -16.47 -38.65
C TYR A 521 15.48 -17.77 -38.77
N THR A 522 15.99 -18.04 -39.97
CA THR A 522 16.83 -19.20 -40.25
C THR A 522 18.29 -18.75 -40.34
N PRO A 523 19.13 -19.02 -39.34
CA PRO A 523 20.55 -18.65 -39.41
C PRO A 523 21.27 -19.44 -40.51
N LEU A 524 22.25 -18.84 -41.17
CA LEU A 524 23.05 -19.54 -42.19
C LEU A 524 23.75 -20.78 -41.62
N SER A 525 24.11 -20.75 -40.33
CA SER A 525 24.73 -21.88 -39.64
C SER A 525 23.83 -23.11 -39.55
N SER A 526 22.51 -22.96 -39.55
CA SER A 526 21.57 -24.09 -39.48
C SER A 526 21.24 -24.73 -40.83
N LEU A 527 21.71 -24.14 -41.94
CA LEU A 527 21.48 -24.66 -43.28
C LEU A 527 22.53 -25.73 -43.66
N SER A 528 22.09 -26.74 -44.41
CA SER A 528 22.97 -27.71 -45.05
C SER A 528 23.86 -27.06 -46.12
N THR A 529 24.93 -27.73 -46.50
CA THR A 529 25.90 -27.19 -47.50
C THR A 529 25.23 -26.89 -48.84
N SER A 530 24.28 -27.73 -49.28
CA SER A 530 23.51 -27.51 -50.51
C SER A 530 22.58 -26.31 -50.42
N GLU A 531 21.89 -26.11 -49.30
CA GLU A 531 21.01 -24.95 -49.09
C GLU A 531 21.81 -23.64 -49.02
N LYS A 532 23.00 -23.65 -48.41
CA LYS A 532 23.89 -22.49 -48.36
C LYS A 532 24.26 -21.98 -49.75
N ILE A 533 24.46 -22.86 -50.73
CA ILE A 533 24.82 -22.48 -52.10
C ILE A 533 23.75 -21.58 -52.73
N PHE A 534 22.47 -21.81 -52.41
CA PHE A 534 21.35 -21.02 -52.95
C PHE A 534 20.98 -19.81 -52.06
N GLU A 535 21.02 -19.97 -50.74
CA GLU A 535 20.61 -18.90 -49.80
C GLU A 535 21.67 -17.81 -49.62
N VAL A 536 22.97 -18.12 -49.69
CA VAL A 536 24.03 -17.11 -49.51
C VAL A 536 23.97 -15.99 -50.56
N PRO A 537 23.89 -16.27 -51.88
CA PRO A 537 23.76 -15.21 -52.89
C PRO A 537 22.50 -14.37 -52.71
N LYS A 538 21.37 -15.03 -52.40
CA LYS A 538 20.07 -14.37 -52.19
C LYS A 538 20.10 -13.41 -51.01
N ARG A 539 20.72 -13.82 -49.89
CA ARG A 539 20.90 -12.96 -48.71
C ARG A 539 21.86 -11.81 -48.97
N MET A 540 22.97 -12.04 -49.70
CA MET A 540 23.87 -10.95 -50.11
C MET A 540 23.16 -9.91 -50.98
N PHE A 541 22.35 -10.35 -51.95
CA PHE A 541 21.59 -9.44 -52.79
C PHE A 541 20.56 -8.63 -51.98
N SER A 542 19.85 -9.27 -51.04
CA SER A 542 18.94 -8.59 -50.11
C SER A 542 19.65 -7.54 -49.26
N LYS A 543 20.89 -7.83 -48.80
CA LYS A 543 21.69 -6.87 -48.02
C LYS A 543 22.12 -5.66 -48.85
N LEU A 544 22.52 -5.87 -50.11
CA LEU A 544 22.88 -4.77 -51.02
C LEU A 544 21.68 -3.85 -51.30
N GLN A 545 20.48 -4.42 -51.48
CA GLN A 545 19.26 -3.63 -51.63
C GLN A 545 18.92 -2.83 -50.36
N ALA A 546 19.10 -3.45 -49.19
CA ALA A 546 18.88 -2.79 -47.91
C ALA A 546 19.84 -1.60 -47.70
N SER A 547 21.14 -1.76 -47.99
CA SER A 547 22.13 -0.68 -47.84
C SER A 547 21.86 0.51 -48.75
N GLN A 548 21.27 0.29 -49.93
CA GLN A 548 20.87 1.37 -50.85
C GLN A 548 19.59 2.10 -50.42
N SER A 549 18.91 1.62 -49.38
CA SER A 549 17.65 2.18 -48.87
C SER A 549 17.78 2.89 -47.52
N GLU A 550 18.99 2.94 -46.95
CA GLU A 550 19.27 3.59 -45.65
C GLU A 550 19.56 5.09 -45.74
N ASP A 551 19.71 5.64 -46.97
CA ASP A 551 19.67 7.08 -47.28
C ASP A 551 18.22 7.58 -47.43
#